data_AF-A0AAD7JPP7-F1
#
_entry.id   AF-A0AAD7JPP7-F1
#
_cell.length_a   1.000
_cell.length_b   1.000
_cell.length_c   1.000
_cell.angle_alpha   90.00
_cell.angle_beta   90.00
_cell.angle_gamma   90.00
#
_symmetry.space_group_name_H-M   'P 1'
#
loop_
_entity.id
_entity.type
_entity.pdbx_description
1 polymer ?
#
loop_
_entity_poly.entity_id
_entity_poly.type
_entity_poly.pdbx_seq_one_letter_code
_entity_poly.pdbx_strand_id
1 'polypeptide(L)'
;MDILQVDELVILQCSATELVIYCRLAGIVVTISWPIHNIVKIKASGLRAWLLARRLECFCGFTSHRTELKPCQFVVSKVTSDVFGFCHYAQARCPFKINFTEVHDTCLLTSEYPNLPTLVPGEAPDMDILLVAFTLHGYPHQDLAPHFEGYAGEHNSGYPAGTHLLTRRPSNAHVSRHRRQSSPYRRYQRQIPASNARYVEINNLPPHRLVQTAPACNANVNAEASPSLIPMDSASRRLGIQTEGKEGNILQKLIVGQGISEGLIEKCSMCRRLFTASALKGHIQKCLGIIDLS
;
A
#
# COMPACT_ATOMS: atom_id res chain seq x y z
N MET A 1 -22.20 -3.26 -3.51
CA MET A 1 -21.32 -3.49 -2.36
C MET A 1 -22.03 -2.94 -1.17
N ASP A 2 -22.48 -3.83 -0.28
CA ASP A 2 -22.89 -3.43 1.05
C ASP A 2 -21.68 -2.82 1.76
N ILE A 3 -21.93 -1.85 2.65
CA ILE A 3 -20.86 -1.21 3.41
C ILE A 3 -20.40 -2.22 4.47
N LEU A 4 -19.31 -2.91 4.18
CA LEU A 4 -18.61 -3.75 5.14
C LEU A 4 -18.40 -2.95 6.42
N GLN A 5 -18.76 -3.54 7.56
CA GLN A 5 -18.61 -2.85 8.83
C GLN A 5 -17.12 -2.78 9.18
N VAL A 6 -16.71 -1.73 9.93
CA VAL A 6 -15.30 -1.57 10.36
C VAL A 6 -14.79 -2.84 11.03
N ASP A 7 -15.67 -3.52 11.76
CA ASP A 7 -15.36 -4.70 12.55
C ASP A 7 -15.00 -5.90 11.66
N GLU A 8 -15.64 -6.07 10.50
CA GLU A 8 -15.31 -7.13 9.53
C GLU A 8 -13.90 -6.90 8.94
N LEU A 9 -13.56 -5.65 8.62
CA LEU A 9 -12.22 -5.30 8.12
C LEU A 9 -11.14 -5.46 9.21
N VAL A 10 -11.48 -5.19 10.47
CA VAL A 10 -10.56 -5.45 11.60
C VAL A 10 -10.42 -6.94 11.87
N ILE A 11 -11.48 -7.74 11.77
CA ILE A 11 -11.39 -9.21 11.83
C ILE A 11 -10.50 -9.74 10.71
N LEU A 12 -10.68 -9.25 9.48
CA LEU A 12 -9.84 -9.58 8.33
C LEU A 12 -8.36 -9.29 8.63
N GLN A 13 -8.00 -8.07 9.05
CA GLN A 13 -6.61 -7.75 9.37
C GLN A 13 -6.06 -8.55 10.58
N CYS A 14 -6.87 -8.84 11.59
CA CYS A 14 -6.44 -9.67 12.72
C CYS A 14 -6.23 -11.15 12.35
N SER A 15 -6.79 -11.62 11.23
CA SER A 15 -6.65 -12.99 10.73
C SER A 15 -5.67 -13.12 9.54
N ALA A 16 -5.31 -12.00 8.90
CA ALA A 16 -4.43 -11.98 7.73
C ALA A 16 -2.95 -12.14 8.12
N THR A 17 -2.23 -12.99 7.36
CA THR A 17 -0.75 -13.07 7.38
C THR A 17 -0.09 -11.88 6.69
N GLU A 18 -0.84 -11.17 5.84
CA GLU A 18 -0.34 -10.06 5.01
C GLU A 18 -0.78 -8.69 5.56
N LEU A 19 -0.20 -7.63 5.01
CA LEU A 19 -0.54 -6.25 5.35
C LEU A 19 -1.84 -5.82 4.63
N VAL A 20 -2.92 -5.62 5.37
CA VAL A 20 -4.24 -5.23 4.84
C VAL A 20 -4.52 -3.77 5.19
N ILE A 21 -4.53 -2.90 4.19
CA ILE A 21 -4.60 -1.44 4.38
C ILE A 21 -5.71 -0.81 3.55
N TYR A 22 -6.17 0.38 3.96
CA TYR A 22 -7.05 1.18 3.10
C TYR A 22 -6.23 1.88 2.01
N CYS A 23 -6.53 1.60 0.75
CA CYS A 23 -6.00 2.36 -0.39
C CYS A 23 -6.96 3.50 -0.72
N ARG A 24 -6.52 4.73 -0.46
CA ARG A 24 -7.34 5.92 -0.72
C ARG A 24 -7.59 6.13 -2.22
N LEU A 25 -6.57 5.95 -3.06
CA LEU A 25 -6.70 6.17 -4.51
C LEU A 25 -7.68 5.22 -5.18
N ALA A 26 -7.70 3.94 -4.77
CA ALA A 26 -8.66 2.95 -5.25
C ALA A 26 -10.01 3.01 -4.51
N GLY A 27 -10.05 3.64 -3.33
CA GLY A 27 -11.25 3.76 -2.49
C GLY A 27 -11.66 2.47 -1.78
N ILE A 28 -10.79 1.46 -1.75
CA ILE A 28 -11.05 0.11 -1.22
C ILE A 28 -9.95 -0.33 -0.25
N VAL A 29 -10.19 -1.43 0.46
CA VAL A 29 -9.16 -2.13 1.22
C VAL A 29 -8.38 -3.04 0.27
N VAL A 30 -7.06 -3.10 0.45
CA VAL A 30 -6.13 -3.89 -0.37
C VAL A 30 -5.11 -4.61 0.50
N THR A 31 -4.62 -5.74 0.00
CA THR A 31 -3.43 -6.40 0.55
C THR A 31 -2.18 -5.85 -0.11
N ILE A 32 -1.13 -5.54 0.65
CA ILE A 32 0.18 -5.13 0.12
C ILE A 32 1.29 -6.08 0.56
N SER A 33 2.33 -6.19 -0.27
CA SER A 33 3.52 -6.98 0.03
C SER A 33 4.36 -6.37 1.15
N TRP A 34 5.08 -7.21 1.89
CA TRP A 34 6.08 -6.74 2.83
C TRP A 34 7.33 -6.22 2.09
N PRO A 35 7.88 -5.04 2.43
CA PRO A 35 9.04 -4.52 1.71
C PRO A 35 10.32 -5.30 2.05
N ILE A 36 11.03 -5.69 1.01
CA ILE A 36 12.36 -6.32 1.07
C ILE A 36 13.44 -5.36 0.54
N HIS A 37 14.69 -5.57 0.94
CA HIS A 37 15.85 -4.87 0.43
C HIS A 37 17.01 -5.86 0.27
N ASN A 38 17.55 -5.98 -0.95
CA ASN A 38 18.52 -7.02 -1.31
C ASN A 38 18.00 -8.42 -0.93
N ILE A 39 16.75 -8.73 -1.33
CA ILE A 39 16.07 -10.01 -1.04
C ILE A 39 15.71 -10.23 0.45
N VAL A 40 16.20 -9.41 1.40
CA VAL A 40 15.93 -9.56 2.85
C VAL A 40 14.74 -8.71 3.30
N LYS A 41 13.81 -9.29 4.07
CA LYS A 41 12.67 -8.54 4.68
C LYS A 41 13.18 -7.40 5.55
N ILE A 42 12.63 -6.19 5.34
CA ILE A 42 12.91 -5.06 6.23
C ILE A 42 12.26 -5.35 7.59
N LYS A 43 13.05 -5.46 8.65
CA LYS A 43 12.55 -5.69 10.02
C LYS A 43 11.47 -4.67 10.39
N ALA A 44 10.45 -5.08 11.16
CA ALA A 44 9.35 -4.22 11.57
C ALA A 44 9.79 -2.88 12.22
N SER A 45 10.94 -2.86 12.92
CA SER A 45 11.53 -1.63 13.48
C SER A 45 12.05 -0.64 12.42
N GLY A 46 12.62 -1.14 11.32
CA GLY A 46 13.01 -0.35 10.14
C GLY A 46 11.80 0.02 9.28
N LEU A 47 10.80 -0.86 9.20
CA LEU A 47 9.56 -0.64 8.46
C LEU A 47 8.87 0.67 8.89
N ARG A 48 8.88 1.01 10.17
CA ARG A 48 8.36 2.31 10.67
C ARG A 48 8.96 3.51 9.93
N ALA A 49 10.27 3.54 9.70
CA ALA A 49 10.91 4.66 9.01
C ALA A 49 10.50 4.71 7.53
N TRP A 50 10.41 3.53 6.91
CA TRP A 50 10.02 3.36 5.50
C TRP A 50 8.56 3.74 5.22
N LEU A 51 7.64 3.37 6.13
CA LEU A 51 6.21 3.68 6.05
C LEU A 51 5.85 5.11 6.45
N LEU A 52 6.66 5.79 7.29
CA LEU A 52 6.45 7.21 7.58
C LEU A 52 6.54 8.10 6.33
N ALA A 53 7.24 7.65 5.28
CA ALA A 53 7.27 8.30 3.98
C ALA A 53 6.04 7.99 3.09
N ARG A 54 5.30 6.91 3.38
CA ARG A 54 4.24 6.29 2.54
C ARG A 54 2.87 6.20 3.23
N ARG A 55 2.70 6.91 4.35
CA ARG A 55 1.44 7.24 5.04
C ARG A 55 0.36 6.13 5.03
N LEU A 56 0.64 4.97 5.62
CA LEU A 56 -0.40 3.93 5.77
C LEU A 56 -1.66 4.48 6.47
N GLU A 57 -2.82 4.18 5.89
CA GLU A 57 -4.13 4.56 6.42
C GLU A 57 -4.82 3.38 7.10
N CYS A 58 -5.59 3.68 8.14
CA CYS A 58 -6.51 2.73 8.78
C CYS A 58 -7.87 2.76 8.08
N PHE A 59 -8.72 1.78 8.37
CA PHE A 59 -10.06 1.64 7.77
C PHE A 59 -11.04 2.78 8.05
N CYS A 60 -10.68 3.81 8.83
CA CYS A 60 -11.47 5.05 8.92
C CYS A 60 -11.69 5.72 7.56
N GLY A 61 -10.79 5.53 6.59
CA GLY A 61 -10.99 6.04 5.23
C GLY A 61 -12.14 5.38 4.48
N PHE A 62 -12.41 4.11 4.79
CA PHE A 62 -13.49 3.36 4.16
C PHE A 62 -14.87 3.75 4.73
N THR A 63 -14.98 3.93 6.05
CA THR A 63 -16.29 4.07 6.72
C THR A 63 -16.66 5.49 7.13
N SER A 64 -15.77 6.46 6.99
CA SER A 64 -16.06 7.84 7.37
C SER A 64 -15.89 8.77 6.18
N HIS A 65 -16.93 9.57 5.89
CA HIS A 65 -16.89 10.70 4.94
C HIS A 65 -16.00 11.86 5.44
N ARG A 66 -14.98 11.57 6.27
CA ARG A 66 -14.07 12.56 6.84
C ARG A 66 -13.06 12.97 5.77
N THR A 67 -13.06 14.25 5.47
CA THR A 67 -12.05 14.92 4.63
C THR A 67 -10.63 14.85 5.22
N GLU A 68 -10.49 14.56 6.52
CA GLU A 68 -9.20 14.41 7.21
C GLU A 68 -8.92 12.96 7.65
N LEU A 69 -8.41 12.13 6.73
CA LEU A 69 -7.79 10.87 7.10
C LEU A 69 -6.34 11.15 7.53
N LYS A 70 -5.95 10.57 8.68
CA LYS A 70 -4.64 10.74 9.29
C LYS A 70 -3.95 9.36 9.33
N PRO A 71 -2.67 9.27 8.94
CA PRO A 71 -2.00 7.99 8.83
C PRO A 71 -1.78 7.35 10.21
N CYS A 72 -1.63 6.03 10.20
CA CYS A 72 -1.47 5.21 11.39
C CYS A 72 -0.29 5.65 12.29
N GLN A 73 -0.47 5.51 13.59
CA GLN A 73 0.57 5.76 14.58
C GLN A 73 1.36 4.47 14.83
N PHE A 74 2.68 4.58 14.81
CA PHE A 74 3.60 3.46 15.03
C PHE A 74 4.19 3.55 16.45
N VAL A 75 3.98 2.49 17.24
CA VAL A 75 4.45 2.38 18.63
C VAL A 75 5.35 1.16 18.74
N VAL A 76 6.48 1.29 19.42
CA VAL A 76 7.36 0.15 19.75
C VAL A 76 7.13 -0.20 21.23
N SER A 77 6.78 -1.46 21.49
CA SER A 77 6.64 -2.02 22.83
C SER A 77 7.99 -2.00 23.54
N LYS A 78 8.06 -1.42 24.74
CA LYS A 78 9.29 -1.44 25.55
C LYS A 78 9.60 -2.80 26.16
N VAL A 79 8.59 -3.66 26.29
CA VAL A 79 8.69 -4.96 26.99
C VAL A 79 9.07 -6.05 26.01
N THR A 80 8.38 -6.12 24.87
CA THR A 80 8.56 -7.17 23.86
C THR A 80 9.39 -6.73 22.65
N SER A 81 9.68 -5.43 22.51
CA SER A 81 10.26 -4.80 21.30
C SER A 81 9.36 -4.85 20.05
N ASP A 82 8.12 -5.32 20.17
CA ASP A 82 7.18 -5.40 19.05
C ASP A 82 6.79 -4.04 18.48
N VAL A 83 6.52 -4.01 17.18
CA VAL A 83 6.09 -2.80 16.49
C VAL A 83 4.60 -2.88 16.17
N PHE A 84 3.80 -2.02 16.79
CA PHE A 84 2.36 -1.95 16.57
C PHE A 84 1.97 -0.73 15.74
N GLY A 85 1.01 -0.91 14.85
CA GLY A 85 0.26 0.16 14.20
C GLY A 85 -1.10 0.35 14.86
N PHE A 86 -1.51 1.60 15.05
CA PHE A 86 -2.83 1.98 15.54
C PHE A 86 -3.46 3.05 14.66
N CYS A 87 -4.79 3.14 14.67
CA CYS A 87 -5.48 4.33 14.16
C CYS A 87 -4.92 5.62 14.79
N HIS A 88 -4.89 6.71 14.03
CA HIS A 88 -4.50 8.02 14.58
C HIS A 88 -5.48 8.55 15.62
N TYR A 89 -6.78 8.28 15.44
CA TYR A 89 -7.80 8.67 16.39
C TYR A 89 -7.70 7.81 17.65
N ALA A 90 -7.92 8.41 18.82
CA ALA A 90 -7.81 7.71 20.10
C ALA A 90 -8.62 6.40 20.10
N GLN A 91 -8.07 5.37 20.73
CA GLN A 91 -8.44 3.94 20.59
C GLN A 91 -9.95 3.65 20.69
N ALA A 92 -10.74 4.48 21.37
CA ALA A 92 -12.18 4.36 21.51
C ALA A 92 -13.02 4.59 20.23
N ARG A 93 -12.42 4.99 19.08
CA ARG A 93 -13.18 5.32 17.85
C ARG A 93 -12.87 4.48 16.62
N CYS A 94 -11.79 3.70 16.64
CA CYS A 94 -11.44 2.80 15.55
C CYS A 94 -10.66 1.62 16.12
N PRO A 95 -11.17 0.38 15.99
CA PRO A 95 -10.50 -0.81 16.52
C PRO A 95 -9.28 -1.25 15.70
N PHE A 96 -8.86 -0.48 14.68
CA PHE A 96 -7.67 -0.78 13.88
C PHE A 96 -6.40 -0.81 14.75
N LYS A 97 -5.88 -2.02 14.93
CA LYS A 97 -4.59 -2.37 15.52
C LYS A 97 -3.95 -3.43 14.63
N ILE A 98 -2.65 -3.28 14.35
CA ILE A 98 -1.86 -4.27 13.61
C ILE A 98 -0.55 -4.54 14.35
N ASN A 99 -0.10 -5.78 14.39
CA ASN A 99 1.20 -6.18 14.93
C ASN A 99 2.18 -6.40 13.75
N PHE A 100 3.01 -5.40 13.46
CA PHE A 100 3.96 -5.48 12.35
C PHE A 100 5.08 -6.51 12.61
N THR A 101 5.41 -6.87 13.85
CA THR A 101 6.37 -7.95 14.11
C THR A 101 5.80 -9.30 13.67
N GLU A 102 4.56 -9.58 14.06
CA GLU A 102 3.86 -10.82 13.70
C GLU A 102 3.60 -10.92 12.20
N VAL A 103 3.21 -9.82 11.55
CA VAL A 103 3.07 -9.77 10.09
C VAL A 103 4.43 -9.92 9.39
N HIS A 104 5.54 -9.34 9.89
CA HIS A 104 6.88 -9.57 9.34
C HIS A 104 7.23 -11.07 9.27
N ASP A 105 6.95 -11.79 10.35
CA ASP A 105 7.32 -13.19 10.51
C ASP A 105 6.37 -14.13 9.73
N THR A 106 5.10 -13.75 9.57
CA THR A 106 4.06 -14.59 8.92
C THR A 106 3.81 -14.29 7.44
N CYS A 107 4.07 -13.07 6.96
CA CYS A 107 3.78 -12.69 5.58
C CYS A 107 4.54 -13.52 4.54
N LEU A 108 3.85 -13.87 3.46
CA LEU A 108 4.41 -14.56 2.30
C LEU A 108 4.67 -13.59 1.14
N LEU A 109 3.86 -12.53 1.01
CA LEU A 109 4.01 -11.55 -0.06
C LEU A 109 5.16 -10.60 0.27
N THR A 110 6.11 -10.48 -0.66
CA THR A 110 7.25 -9.55 -0.53
C THR A 110 7.46 -8.76 -1.82
N SER A 111 8.04 -7.55 -1.73
CA SER A 111 8.40 -6.74 -2.91
C SER A 111 9.54 -5.78 -2.59
N GLU A 112 10.45 -5.55 -3.54
CA GLU A 112 11.48 -4.52 -3.42
C GLU A 112 10.94 -3.10 -3.70
N TYR A 113 9.72 -3.01 -4.24
CA TYR A 113 9.09 -1.75 -4.64
C TYR A 113 10.02 -0.84 -5.49
N PRO A 114 10.55 -1.34 -6.62
CA PRO A 114 11.56 -0.63 -7.43
C PRO A 114 11.04 0.72 -7.97
N ASN A 115 9.73 0.84 -8.12
CA ASN A 115 8.98 2.03 -8.53
C ASN A 115 8.76 3.06 -7.42
N LEU A 116 9.02 2.73 -6.14
CA LEU A 116 8.78 3.64 -5.01
C LEU A 116 10.11 4.13 -4.41
N PRO A 117 10.55 5.38 -4.65
CA PRO A 117 11.86 5.85 -4.21
C PRO A 117 12.06 5.63 -2.71
N THR A 118 13.00 4.76 -2.37
CA THR A 118 13.23 4.30 -0.99
C THR A 118 14.01 5.32 -0.16
N LEU A 119 14.86 6.12 -0.82
CA LEU A 119 15.86 6.99 -0.17
C LEU A 119 15.98 8.40 -0.76
N VAL A 120 15.40 8.69 -1.94
CA VAL A 120 15.50 10.01 -2.60
C VAL A 120 14.23 10.82 -2.32
N PRO A 121 14.26 11.80 -1.40
CA PRO A 121 13.12 12.68 -1.19
C PRO A 121 12.97 13.68 -2.34
N GLY A 122 11.82 13.64 -3.03
CA GLY A 122 11.45 14.65 -4.02
C GLY A 122 10.83 14.06 -5.29
N GLU A 123 11.22 12.85 -5.67
CA GLU A 123 10.58 12.11 -6.75
C GLU A 123 9.34 11.42 -6.20
N ALA A 124 8.15 11.81 -6.68
CA ALA A 124 6.91 11.15 -6.32
C ALA A 124 6.67 10.01 -7.32
N PRO A 125 6.38 8.78 -6.84
CA PRO A 125 5.97 7.70 -7.74
C PRO A 125 4.67 8.08 -8.47
N ASP A 126 4.56 7.71 -9.74
CA ASP A 126 3.31 7.87 -10.49
C ASP A 126 2.28 6.85 -10.01
N MET A 127 1.44 7.30 -9.07
CA MET A 127 0.40 6.47 -8.47
C MET A 127 -0.80 6.26 -9.42
N ASP A 128 -0.99 7.12 -10.43
CA ASP A 128 -2.07 6.96 -11.40
C ASP A 128 -1.77 5.77 -12.32
N ILE A 129 -0.52 5.55 -12.73
CA ILE A 129 -0.09 4.35 -13.46
C ILE A 129 -0.37 3.07 -12.66
N LEU A 130 -0.01 3.05 -11.37
CA LEU A 130 -0.30 1.91 -10.49
C LEU A 130 -1.81 1.64 -10.37
N LEU A 131 -2.61 2.69 -10.17
CA LEU A 131 -4.06 2.58 -10.07
C LEU A 131 -4.70 2.07 -11.37
N VAL A 132 -4.20 2.51 -12.53
CA VAL A 132 -4.66 2.03 -13.84
C VAL A 132 -4.30 0.55 -14.02
N ALA A 133 -3.07 0.13 -13.71
CA ALA A 133 -2.64 -1.27 -13.79
C ALA A 133 -3.49 -2.18 -12.86
N PHE A 134 -3.71 -1.74 -11.62
CA PHE A 134 -4.56 -2.44 -10.66
C PHE A 134 -6.01 -2.55 -11.11
N THR A 135 -6.58 -1.49 -11.70
CA THR A 135 -7.94 -1.52 -12.26
C THR A 135 -8.02 -2.45 -13.48
N LEU A 136 -7.01 -2.43 -14.35
CA LEU A 136 -6.90 -3.28 -15.55
C LEU A 136 -6.77 -4.77 -15.23
N HIS A 137 -6.16 -5.12 -14.10
CA HIS A 137 -6.02 -6.52 -13.67
C HIS A 137 -7.37 -7.19 -13.39
N GLY A 138 -8.43 -6.39 -13.20
CA GLY A 138 -9.81 -6.90 -13.17
C GLY A 138 -10.10 -7.80 -11.96
N TYR A 139 -9.44 -7.54 -10.82
CA TYR A 139 -9.65 -8.30 -9.58
C TYR A 139 -11.14 -8.54 -9.33
N PRO A 140 -11.54 -9.80 -9.08
CA PRO A 140 -12.95 -10.13 -8.92
C PRO A 140 -13.52 -9.32 -7.76
N HIS A 141 -14.71 -8.73 -7.96
CA HIS A 141 -15.41 -7.93 -6.93
C HIS A 141 -15.80 -8.72 -5.65
N GLN A 142 -15.37 -9.98 -5.54
CA GLN A 142 -15.56 -10.88 -4.41
C GLN A 142 -14.36 -10.87 -3.45
N ASP A 143 -13.18 -10.44 -3.89
CA ASP A 143 -12.00 -10.37 -3.02
C ASP A 143 -12.13 -9.20 -2.04
N LEU A 144 -12.09 -9.50 -0.74
CA LEU A 144 -12.30 -8.53 0.33
C LEU A 144 -11.15 -7.52 0.48
N ALA A 145 -9.95 -7.93 0.09
CA ALA A 145 -8.72 -7.13 0.10
C ALA A 145 -7.77 -7.63 -1.00
N PRO A 146 -8.06 -7.39 -2.29
CA PRO A 146 -7.21 -7.81 -3.41
C PRO A 146 -5.76 -7.33 -3.24
N HIS A 147 -4.80 -8.11 -3.71
CA HIS A 147 -3.39 -7.74 -3.67
C HIS A 147 -3.12 -6.60 -4.65
N PHE A 148 -2.58 -5.48 -4.16
CA PHE A 148 -2.18 -4.34 -4.99
C PHE A 148 -0.66 -4.37 -5.18
N GLU A 149 -0.23 -5.08 -6.23
CA GLU A 149 1.18 -5.18 -6.59
C GLU A 149 1.81 -3.80 -6.87
N GLY A 150 3.04 -3.59 -6.40
CA GLY A 150 3.76 -2.32 -6.56
C GLY A 150 3.26 -1.14 -5.71
N TYR A 151 2.12 -1.28 -5.01
CA TYR A 151 1.58 -0.28 -4.07
C TYR A 151 2.02 -0.56 -2.63
N ALA A 152 2.38 0.49 -1.89
CA ALA A 152 2.82 0.39 -0.50
C ALA A 152 2.26 1.51 0.40
N GLY A 153 1.08 2.01 0.06
CA GLY A 153 0.50 3.22 0.65
C GLY A 153 0.79 4.48 -0.15
N GLU A 154 0.20 5.58 0.30
CA GLU A 154 0.15 6.85 -0.42
C GLU A 154 1.39 7.72 -0.19
N HIS A 155 1.95 8.29 -1.27
CA HIS A 155 3.03 9.26 -1.14
C HIS A 155 2.56 10.55 -0.46
N ASN A 156 3.45 11.20 0.31
CA ASN A 156 3.12 12.42 1.06
C ASN A 156 2.53 13.57 0.21
N SER A 157 2.82 13.63 -1.10
CA SER A 157 2.25 14.63 -2.02
C SER A 157 0.77 14.42 -2.33
N GLY A 158 0.23 13.20 -2.16
CA GLY A 158 -1.20 12.88 -2.37
C GLY A 158 -2.15 13.43 -1.29
N TYR A 159 -1.64 14.25 -0.37
CA TYR A 159 -2.38 14.76 0.77
C TYR A 159 -2.46 16.29 0.76
N PRO A 160 -3.59 16.89 1.20
CA PRO A 160 -3.70 18.33 1.36
C PRO A 160 -2.61 18.89 2.29
N ALA A 161 -2.07 20.06 1.92
CA ALA A 161 -1.14 20.81 2.74
C ALA A 161 -1.74 21.04 4.15
N GLY A 162 -0.92 20.89 5.19
CA GLY A 162 -1.37 20.97 6.59
C GLY A 162 -1.87 19.65 7.19
N THR A 163 -2.20 18.62 6.39
CA THR A 163 -2.38 17.25 6.94
C THR A 163 -1.08 16.60 7.39
N HIS A 164 0.07 17.24 7.15
CA HIS A 164 1.39 16.73 7.52
C HIS A 164 1.33 16.12 8.92
N LEU A 165 1.86 14.90 9.03
CA LEU A 165 2.06 14.29 10.33
C LEU A 165 2.75 15.32 11.20
N LEU A 166 2.25 15.46 12.43
CA LEU A 166 3.09 15.80 13.57
C LEU A 166 4.09 14.64 13.78
N THR A 167 4.97 14.47 12.79
CA THR A 167 6.40 14.40 13.05
C THR A 167 6.70 15.61 13.93
N ARG A 168 6.46 15.41 15.24
CA ARG A 168 7.38 15.91 16.25
C ARG A 168 8.75 15.39 15.84
N ARG A 169 9.40 16.13 14.91
CA ARG A 169 10.78 16.52 15.15
C ARG A 169 10.80 16.85 16.64
N PRO A 170 11.54 16.09 17.48
CA PRO A 170 11.69 16.50 18.86
C PRO A 170 12.10 17.96 18.78
N SER A 171 11.26 18.84 19.36
CA SER A 171 11.43 20.26 19.15
C SER A 171 12.83 20.55 19.63
N ASN A 172 13.73 20.91 18.71
CA ASN A 172 15.00 21.50 19.04
C ASN A 172 14.64 22.85 19.65
N ALA A 173 14.25 22.80 20.93
CA ALA A 173 14.15 23.96 21.78
C ALA A 173 15.43 24.72 21.52
N HIS A 174 15.30 25.99 21.10
CA HIS A 174 16.44 26.80 20.76
C HIS A 174 17.37 26.80 21.97
N VAL A 175 18.43 25.97 21.89
CA VAL A 175 19.57 26.03 22.78
C VAL A 175 20.22 27.33 22.38
N SER A 176 19.75 28.40 23.03
CA SER A 176 20.30 29.73 22.91
C SER A 176 21.79 29.57 23.13
N ARG A 177 22.56 29.76 22.06
CA ARG A 177 24.02 29.63 22.08
C ARG A 177 24.57 30.82 22.86
N HIS A 178 24.41 30.80 24.17
CA HIS A 178 25.20 31.62 25.07
C HIS A 178 26.64 31.18 24.89
N ARG A 179 27.36 31.99 24.09
CA ARG A 179 28.78 31.96 23.81
C ARG A 179 29.56 32.18 25.11
N ARG A 180 29.58 31.16 25.99
CA ARG A 180 30.43 31.16 27.18
C ARG A 180 31.86 30.83 26.75
N GLN A 181 32.76 31.71 27.18
CA GLN A 181 34.18 31.61 26.92
C GLN A 181 34.76 30.32 27.52
N SER A 182 35.79 29.83 26.84
CA SER A 182 36.82 28.89 27.29
C SER A 182 36.90 28.63 28.80
N SER A 183 36.68 27.37 29.19
CA SER A 183 37.23 26.79 30.42
C SER A 183 37.81 25.40 30.10
N PRO A 184 39.14 25.20 30.20
CA PRO A 184 39.77 23.91 29.96
C PRO A 184 39.86 23.14 31.28
N TYR A 185 38.95 22.20 31.53
CA TYR A 185 39.14 20.91 32.23
C TYR A 185 37.78 20.30 32.62
N ARG A 186 37.41 19.16 32.02
CA ARG A 186 36.96 17.91 32.69
C ARG A 186 36.37 16.94 31.67
N ARG A 187 37.04 15.79 31.50
CA ARG A 187 36.38 14.56 31.03
C ARG A 187 35.32 14.18 32.08
N TYR A 188 34.05 14.16 31.68
CA TYR A 188 33.02 13.39 32.36
C TYR A 188 32.02 12.93 31.30
N GLN A 189 31.86 11.62 31.14
CA GLN A 189 30.85 11.05 30.26
C GLN A 189 29.46 11.42 30.79
N ARG A 190 28.76 12.32 30.11
CA ARG A 190 27.33 12.55 30.36
C ARG A 190 26.52 11.60 29.50
N GLN A 191 25.78 10.74 30.17
CA GLN A 191 24.74 9.91 29.57
C GLN A 191 23.71 10.81 28.87
N ILE A 192 23.28 10.39 27.67
CA ILE A 192 22.28 11.10 26.88
C ILE A 192 20.90 10.83 27.52
N PRO A 193 20.12 11.85 27.91
CA PRO A 193 18.77 11.63 28.44
C PRO A 193 17.86 11.07 27.35
N ALA A 194 17.15 9.98 27.65
CA ALA A 194 16.17 9.40 26.73
C ALA A 194 15.06 10.42 26.42
N SER A 195 14.84 10.71 25.14
CA SER A 195 13.83 11.68 24.70
C SER A 195 12.41 11.20 24.98
N ASN A 196 11.54 12.11 25.43
CA ASN A 196 10.13 11.86 25.78
C ASN A 196 9.26 11.34 24.62
N ALA A 197 9.34 10.04 24.34
CA ALA A 197 8.30 9.30 23.63
C ALA A 197 7.08 9.18 24.56
N ARG A 198 5.89 9.60 24.08
CA ARG A 198 4.64 9.33 24.80
C ARG A 198 4.44 7.82 24.87
N TYR A 199 4.43 7.31 26.09
CA TYR A 199 4.23 5.91 26.41
C TYR A 199 2.72 5.63 26.48
N VAL A 200 2.31 4.49 25.95
CA VAL A 200 0.99 3.92 26.15
C VAL A 200 1.23 2.52 26.70
N GLU A 201 0.75 2.26 27.90
CA GLU A 201 0.67 0.90 28.44
C GLU A 201 -0.37 0.15 27.61
N ILE A 202 0.10 -0.73 26.71
CA ILE A 202 -0.76 -1.66 26.02
C ILE A 202 -1.08 -2.75 27.04
N ASN A 203 -2.13 -2.54 27.83
CA ASN A 203 -2.69 -3.59 28.66
C ASN A 203 -3.13 -4.73 27.75
N ASN A 204 -2.53 -5.91 27.95
CA ASN A 204 -2.84 -7.10 27.18
C ASN A 204 -4.30 -7.50 27.48
N LEU A 205 -5.21 -7.18 26.57
CA LEU A 205 -6.53 -7.79 26.53
C LEU A 205 -6.36 -9.31 26.38
N PRO A 206 -7.13 -10.13 27.11
CA PRO A 206 -6.98 -11.58 27.07
C PRO A 206 -7.26 -12.11 25.66
N PRO A 207 -6.56 -13.17 25.22
CA PRO A 207 -6.76 -13.74 23.89
C PRO A 207 -8.17 -14.31 23.77
N HIS A 208 -8.95 -13.78 22.84
CA HIS A 208 -10.22 -14.41 22.45
C HIS A 208 -9.92 -15.77 21.81
N ARG A 209 -10.49 -16.84 22.36
CA ARG A 209 -10.42 -18.19 21.78
C ARG A 209 -11.03 -18.16 20.38
N LEU A 210 -10.20 -18.30 19.36
CA LEU A 210 -10.65 -18.66 18.02
C LEU A 210 -11.08 -20.13 18.03
N VAL A 211 -12.35 -20.38 17.73
CA VAL A 211 -12.89 -21.73 17.55
C VAL A 211 -12.48 -22.20 16.16
N GLN A 212 -11.52 -23.12 16.08
CA GLN A 212 -11.12 -23.77 14.83
C GLN A 212 -12.09 -24.90 14.50
N THR A 213 -12.92 -24.70 13.48
CA THR A 213 -13.59 -25.79 12.76
C THR A 213 -13.55 -25.52 11.26
N ALA A 214 -12.65 -26.20 10.55
CA ALA A 214 -12.63 -26.26 9.09
C ALA A 214 -12.57 -27.74 8.67
N PRO A 215 -13.49 -28.23 7.81
CA PRO A 215 -13.43 -29.59 7.29
C PRO A 215 -12.45 -29.68 6.12
N ALA A 216 -11.73 -30.81 6.03
CA ALA A 216 -10.81 -31.06 4.93
C ALA A 216 -11.56 -31.51 3.66
N CYS A 217 -11.28 -30.88 2.53
CA CYS A 217 -11.66 -31.35 1.20
C CYS A 217 -10.42 -31.88 0.45
N ASN A 218 -10.37 -33.20 0.23
CA ASN A 218 -9.35 -33.83 -0.59
C ASN A 218 -9.70 -33.66 -2.07
N ALA A 219 -8.85 -32.97 -2.84
CA ALA A 219 -8.90 -32.97 -4.30
C ALA A 219 -7.72 -33.80 -4.84
N ASN A 220 -8.04 -34.93 -5.45
CA ASN A 220 -7.07 -35.86 -6.04
C ASN A 220 -6.99 -35.58 -7.55
N VAL A 221 -5.80 -35.26 -8.08
CA VAL A 221 -5.61 -34.96 -9.51
C VAL A 221 -4.43 -35.77 -10.04
N ASN A 222 -4.74 -36.76 -10.88
CA ASN A 222 -3.75 -37.44 -11.71
C ASN A 222 -3.35 -36.54 -12.89
N ALA A 223 -2.07 -36.53 -13.24
CA ALA A 223 -1.57 -35.97 -14.49
C ALA A 223 -0.51 -36.90 -15.08
N GLU A 224 -0.74 -37.38 -16.31
CA GLU A 224 0.19 -38.25 -17.06
C GLU A 224 0.91 -37.48 -18.17
N ALA A 225 2.13 -37.94 -18.45
CA ALA A 225 2.86 -37.92 -19.73
C ALA A 225 3.21 -36.58 -20.44
N SER A 226 4.52 -36.32 -20.52
CA SER A 226 5.18 -35.63 -21.67
C SER A 226 5.52 -36.66 -22.78
N PRO A 227 5.95 -36.27 -24.02
CA PRO A 227 7.39 -36.00 -24.25
C PRO A 227 7.83 -35.10 -25.45
N SER A 228 9.11 -34.64 -25.39
CA SER A 228 10.12 -34.40 -26.48
C SER A 228 9.86 -33.42 -27.66
N LEU A 229 10.66 -32.34 -27.84
CA LEU A 229 11.89 -32.16 -28.69
C LEU A 229 11.62 -32.13 -30.22
N ILE A 230 12.20 -31.30 -31.10
CA ILE A 230 13.60 -31.03 -31.60
C ILE A 230 13.51 -29.79 -32.57
N PRO A 231 14.56 -29.09 -33.14
CA PRO A 231 15.95 -28.72 -32.77
C PRO A 231 16.21 -27.18 -32.68
N MET A 232 17.47 -26.77 -32.40
CA MET A 232 17.99 -25.41 -32.65
C MET A 232 19.00 -25.36 -33.82
N ASP A 233 18.83 -24.37 -34.71
CA ASP A 233 19.82 -23.64 -35.53
C ASP A 233 19.03 -22.49 -36.26
N SER A 234 19.53 -21.33 -36.71
CA SER A 234 20.88 -20.75 -36.82
C SER A 234 20.89 -19.25 -36.48
N ALA A 235 22.06 -18.60 -36.60
CA ALA A 235 22.33 -17.20 -36.27
C ALA A 235 21.87 -16.11 -37.27
N SER A 236 21.79 -14.88 -36.74
CA SER A 236 21.87 -13.57 -37.43
C SER A 236 20.68 -13.05 -38.26
N ARG A 237 19.86 -12.20 -37.62
CA ARG A 237 19.43 -10.90 -38.19
C ARG A 237 19.30 -9.83 -37.10
N ARG A 238 19.61 -8.58 -37.46
CA ARG A 238 19.82 -7.44 -36.54
C ARG A 238 18.50 -6.87 -36.04
N LEU A 239 18.40 -6.59 -34.73
CA LEU A 239 17.42 -5.70 -34.07
C LEU A 239 15.99 -5.71 -34.64
N GLY A 240 15.46 -6.90 -34.93
CA GLY A 240 14.03 -7.11 -35.10
C GLY A 240 13.44 -7.43 -33.73
N ILE A 241 12.88 -6.45 -33.03
CA ILE A 241 12.01 -6.73 -31.89
C ILE A 241 10.72 -7.30 -32.47
N GLN A 242 10.65 -8.63 -32.59
CA GLN A 242 9.44 -9.35 -32.99
C GLN A 242 8.43 -9.32 -31.84
N THR A 243 7.68 -8.24 -31.72
CA THR A 243 6.47 -8.17 -30.90
C THR A 243 5.33 -8.94 -31.59
N GLU A 244 5.48 -10.25 -31.73
CA GLU A 244 4.43 -11.13 -32.24
C GLU A 244 3.31 -11.24 -31.19
N GLY A 245 2.36 -10.31 -31.28
CA GLY A 245 1.24 -10.20 -30.35
C GLY A 245 0.37 -8.97 -30.60
N LYS A 246 -0.68 -8.79 -29.79
CA LYS A 246 -1.58 -7.63 -29.87
C LYS A 246 -0.84 -6.30 -29.71
N GLU A 247 0.23 -6.29 -28.90
CA GLU A 247 1.07 -5.12 -28.63
C GLU A 247 1.83 -4.62 -29.86
N GLY A 248 2.33 -5.52 -30.71
CA GLY A 248 2.97 -5.15 -31.97
C GLY A 248 2.02 -4.41 -32.92
N ASN A 249 0.76 -4.85 -32.99
CA ASN A 249 -0.29 -4.15 -33.75
C ASN A 249 -0.61 -2.76 -33.17
N ILE A 250 -0.58 -2.58 -31.84
CA ILE A 250 -0.82 -1.28 -31.20
C ILE A 250 0.33 -0.31 -31.47
N LEU A 251 1.58 -0.77 -31.35
CA LEU A 251 2.77 0.00 -31.72
C LEU A 251 2.78 0.37 -33.21
N GLN A 252 2.43 -0.56 -34.11
CA GLN A 252 2.33 -0.28 -35.54
C GLN A 252 1.27 0.79 -35.85
N LYS A 253 0.10 0.74 -35.20
CA LYS A 253 -0.95 1.76 -35.34
C LYS A 253 -0.47 3.15 -34.91
N LEU A 254 0.20 3.25 -33.75
CA LEU A 254 0.82 4.49 -33.27
C LEU A 254 1.83 5.06 -34.27
N ILE A 255 2.73 4.24 -34.80
CA ILE A 255 3.77 4.65 -35.76
C ILE A 255 3.16 5.21 -37.06
N VAL A 256 2.04 4.65 -37.52
CA VAL A 256 1.33 5.09 -38.73
C VAL A 256 0.39 6.28 -38.46
N GLY A 257 0.31 6.77 -37.22
CA GLY A 257 -0.59 7.86 -36.83
C GLY A 257 -2.07 7.45 -36.77
N GLN A 258 -2.37 6.15 -36.84
CA GLN A 258 -3.69 5.62 -36.52
C GLN A 258 -3.83 5.60 -35.00
N GLY A 259 -4.44 6.63 -34.43
CA GLY A 259 -4.65 6.76 -32.99
C GLY A 259 -5.30 5.51 -32.36
N ILE A 260 -4.92 5.21 -31.13
CA ILE A 260 -5.43 4.03 -30.41
C ILE A 260 -6.90 4.23 -30.05
N SER A 261 -7.81 3.71 -30.87
CA SER A 261 -9.25 3.73 -30.62
C SER A 261 -9.73 2.64 -29.66
N GLU A 262 -8.92 1.61 -29.42
CA GLU A 262 -9.29 0.41 -28.65
C GLU A 262 -8.30 0.21 -27.50
N GLY A 263 -8.81 0.05 -26.28
CA GLY A 263 -8.00 -0.16 -25.08
C GLY A 263 -7.63 1.12 -24.32
N LEU A 264 -7.90 2.31 -24.84
CA LEU A 264 -7.80 3.54 -24.03
C LEU A 264 -8.84 3.50 -22.89
N ILE A 265 -8.36 3.60 -21.65
CA ILE A 265 -9.19 3.80 -20.47
C ILE A 265 -9.14 5.27 -20.08
N GLU A 266 -10.32 5.88 -19.97
CA GLU A 266 -10.52 7.28 -19.66
C GLU A 266 -11.34 7.43 -18.36
N LYS A 267 -11.09 8.50 -17.61
CA LYS A 267 -11.71 8.78 -16.31
C LYS A 267 -12.87 9.76 -16.48
N CYS A 268 -14.08 9.38 -16.06
CA CYS A 268 -15.22 10.30 -16.07
C CYS A 268 -14.94 11.49 -15.14
N SER A 269 -15.05 12.71 -15.67
CA SER A 269 -14.79 13.96 -14.93
C SER A 269 -15.73 14.15 -13.73
N MET A 270 -16.99 13.69 -13.86
CA MET A 270 -18.05 13.82 -12.85
C MET A 270 -17.94 12.76 -11.75
N CYS A 271 -18.10 11.47 -12.07
CA CYS A 271 -18.13 10.40 -11.06
C CYS A 271 -16.78 9.75 -10.75
N ARG A 272 -15.70 10.16 -11.44
CA ARG A 272 -14.31 9.67 -11.28
C ARG A 272 -14.06 8.18 -11.58
N ARG A 273 -15.06 7.43 -12.04
CA ARG A 273 -14.90 6.04 -12.51
C ARG A 273 -14.15 5.96 -13.84
N LEU A 274 -13.45 4.86 -14.05
CA LEU A 274 -12.67 4.55 -15.25
C LEU A 274 -13.53 3.72 -16.23
N PHE A 275 -13.41 4.00 -17.53
CA PHE A 275 -14.18 3.36 -18.60
C PHE A 275 -13.31 3.22 -19.85
N THR A 276 -13.59 2.25 -20.72
CA THR A 276 -13.06 2.31 -22.10
C THR A 276 -13.64 3.53 -22.83
N ALA A 277 -12.91 4.11 -23.78
CA ALA A 277 -13.37 5.28 -24.54
C ALA A 277 -14.78 5.10 -25.16
N SER A 278 -15.11 3.89 -25.63
CA SER A 278 -16.44 3.55 -26.15
C SER A 278 -17.53 3.51 -25.08
N ALA A 279 -17.24 2.96 -23.89
CA ALA A 279 -18.19 2.92 -22.77
C ALA A 279 -18.36 4.30 -22.11
N LEU A 280 -17.30 5.13 -22.07
CA LEU A 280 -17.32 6.44 -21.45
C LEU A 280 -18.38 7.36 -22.08
N LYS A 281 -18.49 7.34 -23.42
CA LYS A 281 -19.47 8.19 -24.14
C LYS A 281 -20.92 7.91 -23.71
N GLY A 282 -21.29 6.63 -23.57
CA GLY A 282 -22.60 6.23 -23.08
C GLY A 282 -22.78 6.47 -21.58
N HIS A 283 -21.70 6.39 -20.80
CA HIS A 283 -21.72 6.71 -19.37
C HIS A 283 -21.92 8.22 -19.10
N ILE A 284 -21.23 9.11 -19.82
CA ILE A 284 -21.30 10.56 -19.61
C ILE A 284 -22.74 11.07 -19.71
N GLN A 285 -23.50 10.61 -20.71
CA GLN A 285 -24.91 11.01 -20.89
C GLN A 285 -25.80 10.64 -19.69
N LYS A 286 -25.57 9.45 -19.11
CA LYS A 286 -26.25 9.00 -17.88
C LYS A 286 -25.76 9.76 -16.65
N CYS A 287 -24.44 9.98 -16.54
CA CYS A 287 -23.81 10.66 -15.40
C CYS A 287 -24.17 12.15 -15.30
N LEU A 288 -24.56 12.77 -16.42
CA LEU A 288 -25.07 14.15 -16.48
C LEU A 288 -26.60 14.23 -16.30
N GLY A 289 -27.31 13.11 -16.15
CA GLY A 289 -28.78 13.09 -16.04
C GLY A 289 -29.51 13.52 -17.33
N ILE A 290 -28.84 13.42 -18.49
CA ILE A 290 -29.42 13.84 -19.79
C ILE A 290 -30.38 12.77 -20.34
N ILE A 291 -30.18 11.51 -19.96
CA ILE A 291 -31.03 10.38 -20.34
C ILE A 291 -31.56 9.76 -19.05
N ASP A 292 -32.80 10.09 -18.71
CA ASP A 292 -33.58 9.32 -17.74
C ASP A 292 -33.96 7.97 -18.38
N LEU A 293 -33.63 6.88 -17.70
CA LEU A 293 -34.02 5.53 -18.08
C LEU A 293 -35.23 5.12 -17.24
N SER A 294 -36.42 5.48 -17.72
CA SER A 294 -37.69 4.86 -17.34
C SER A 294 -37.85 3.50 -17.99
#